data_AF-Q1DAB8-F1
#
_entry.id   AF-Q1DAB8-F1
#
_cell.length_a   1.000
_cell.length_b   1.000
_cell.length_c   1.000
_cell.angle_alpha   90.00
_cell.angle_beta   90.00
_cell.angle_gamma   90.00
#
_symmetry.space_group_name_H-M   'P 1'
#
loop_
_entity.id
_entity.type
_entity.pdbx_description
1 polymer ?
#
loop_
_entity_poly.entity_id
_entity_poly.type
_entity_poly.pdbx_seq_one_letter_code
_entity_poly.pdbx_strand_id
1 'polypeptide(L)' 'MTLRAEARAFLDTVARSPMLPRTCVLDAAWVEDRGWVLLEANAAWGAGLNGCDAAEAARCIAEATRA' A
#
# COMPACT_ATOMS: atom_id res chain seq x y z
N MET A 1 -19.35 -6.42 -6.12
CA MET A 1 -18.26 -5.54 -5.65
C MET A 1 -17.46 -5.10 -6.86
N THR A 2 -16.78 -3.96 -6.82
CA THR A 2 -15.93 -3.49 -7.92
C THR A 2 -14.51 -4.01 -7.74
N LEU A 3 -13.74 -4.18 -8.82
CA LEU A 3 -12.32 -4.58 -8.77
C LEU A 3 -11.51 -3.71 -7.81
N ARG A 4 -11.81 -2.40 -7.75
CA ARG A 4 -11.16 -1.47 -6.82
C ARG A 4 -11.48 -1.78 -5.35
N ALA A 5 -12.72 -2.14 -5.02
CA ALA A 5 -13.11 -2.49 -3.67
C ALA A 5 -12.44 -3.81 -3.22
N GLU A 6 -12.32 -4.77 -4.13
CA GLU A 6 -11.62 -6.03 -3.87
C GLU A 6 -10.13 -5.83 -3.67
N ALA A 7 -9.48 -5.03 -4.53
CA ALA A 7 -8.08 -4.65 -4.36
C ALA A 7 -7.83 -3.99 -3.00
N ARG A 8 -8.72 -3.07 -2.60
CA ARG A 8 -8.62 -2.39 -1.30
C ARG A 8 -8.72 -3.38 -0.14
N ALA A 9 -9.70 -4.27 -0.16
CA ALA A 9 -9.89 -5.27 0.90
C ALA A 9 -8.70 -6.25 0.98
N PHE A 10 -8.14 -6.64 -0.16
CA PHE A 10 -6.91 -7.42 -0.23
C PHE A 10 -5.73 -6.67 0.41
N LEU A 11 -5.47 -5.43 -0.02
CA LEU A 11 -4.38 -4.61 0.51
C LEU A 11 -4.55 -4.29 2.00
N ASP A 12 -5.78 -4.13 2.50
CA ASP A 12 -6.05 -3.97 3.93
C ASP A 12 -5.64 -5.19 4.75
N THR A 13 -5.73 -6.38 4.16
CA THR A 13 -5.26 -7.62 4.78
C THR A 13 -3.74 -7.68 4.77
N VAL A 14 -3.11 -7.33 3.64
CA VAL A 14 -1.64 -7.29 3.53
C VAL A 14 -1.04 -6.26 4.49
N ALA A 15 -1.63 -5.07 4.62
CA ALA A 15 -1.16 -3.97 5.47
C ALA A 15 -1.11 -4.33 6.97
N ARG A 16 -1.81 -5.38 7.41
CA ARG A 16 -1.75 -5.90 8.78
C ARG A 16 -0.59 -6.86 9.03
N SER A 17 0.21 -7.19 8.01
CA SER A 17 1.35 -8.08 8.15
C SER A 17 2.42 -7.47 9.07
N PRO A 18 2.93 -8.21 10.06
CA PRO A 18 3.98 -7.72 10.95
C PRO A 18 5.35 -7.62 10.26
N MET A 19 5.48 -8.13 9.03
CA MET A 19 6.70 -8.05 8.24
C MET A 19 6.85 -6.72 7.49
N LEU A 20 5.80 -5.91 7.43
CA LEU A 20 5.85 -4.60 6.78
C LEU A 20 6.44 -3.55 7.73
N PRO A 21 7.12 -2.52 7.19
CA PRO A 21 7.50 -1.36 7.98
C PRO A 21 6.27 -0.62 8.49
N ARG A 22 6.47 0.27 9.47
CA ARG A 22 5.39 1.08 10.08
C ARG A 22 4.56 1.83 9.05
N THR A 23 5.18 2.32 7.98
CA THR A 23 4.52 2.89 6.82
C THR A 23 5.23 2.47 5.53
N CYS A 24 4.43 2.14 4.51
CA CYS A 24 4.86 1.80 3.15
C CYS A 24 3.72 2.10 2.18
N VAL A 25 4.01 2.08 0.89
CA VAL A 25 2.99 2.07 -0.16
C VAL A 25 2.89 0.67 -0.72
N LEU A 26 1.68 0.13 -0.83
CA LEU A 26 1.45 -1.21 -1.34
C LEU A 26 0.79 -1.16 -2.70
N ASP A 27 1.40 -1.84 -3.66
CA ASP A 27 0.85 -2.01 -4.99
C ASP A 27 0.30 -3.43 -5.14
N ALA A 28 -0.89 -3.55 -5.70
CA ALA A 28 -1.53 -4.83 -5.97
C ALA A 28 -1.68 -5.03 -7.47
N ALA A 29 -1.48 -6.26 -7.92
CA ALA A 29 -1.77 -6.68 -9.28
C ALA A 29 -2.86 -7.75 -9.27
N TRP A 30 -3.70 -7.74 -10.29
CA TRP A 30 -4.57 -8.87 -10.60
C TRP A 30 -3.83 -9.80 -11.55
N VAL A 31 -3.73 -11.08 -11.17
CA VAL A 31 -3.18 -12.12 -12.02
C VAL A 31 -4.32 -13.05 -12.43
N GLU A 32 -4.46 -13.25 -13.74
CA GLU A 32 -5.46 -14.17 -14.30
C GLU A 32 -5.34 -15.56 -13.66
N ASP A 33 -6.48 -16.15 -13.33
CA ASP A 33 -6.63 -17.44 -12.62
C ASP A 33 -5.99 -17.53 -11.22
N ARG A 34 -5.43 -16.44 -10.68
CA ARG A 34 -4.82 -16.41 -9.33
C ARG A 34 -5.40 -15.35 -8.41
N GLY A 35 -5.98 -14.29 -8.97
CA GLY A 35 -6.56 -13.20 -8.22
C GLY A 35 -5.56 -12.12 -7.82
N TRP A 36 -5.88 -11.38 -6.74
CA TRP A 36 -5.06 -10.30 -6.24
C TRP A 36 -3.77 -10.80 -5.59
N VAL A 37 -2.64 -10.20 -5.98
CA VAL A 37 -1.33 -10.45 -5.39
C VAL A 37 -0.69 -9.13 -4.96
N LEU A 38 0.16 -9.19 -3.94
CA LEU A 38 1.04 -8.07 -3.60
C LEU A 38 2.11 -7.99 -4.68
N LEU A 39 2.14 -6.89 -5.41
CA LEU A 39 3.13 -6.63 -6.44
C LEU A 39 4.40 -6.05 -5.83
N GLU A 40 4.25 -5.02 -4.99
CA GLU A 40 5.37 -4.31 -4.39
C GLU A 40 4.98 -3.70 -3.04
N ALA A 41 5.94 -3.68 -2.11
CA ALA A 41 5.87 -2.89 -0.88
C ALA A 41 6.96 -1.82 -0.94
N ASN A 42 6.57 -0.66 -1.43
CA ASN A 42 7.45 0.49 -1.62
C ASN A 42 7.72 1.22 -0.31
N ALA A 43 8.92 1.79 -0.19
CA ALA A 43 9.17 2.78 0.86
C ALA A 43 8.15 3.93 0.73
N ALA A 44 7.79 4.56 1.86
CA ALA A 44 6.81 5.65 1.85
C ALA A 44 7.29 6.86 1.01
N TRP A 45 8.60 7.02 0.83
CA TRP A 45 9.21 8.00 -0.07
C TRP A 45 9.49 7.38 -1.44
N GLY A 46 9.30 8.16 -2.51
CA GLY A 46 9.62 7.73 -3.88
C GLY A 46 8.57 6.85 -4.56
N ALA A 47 7.46 6.52 -3.88
CA ALA A 47 6.33 5.81 -4.46
C ALA A 47 5.36 6.73 -5.23
N GLY A 48 4.43 6.12 -5.98
CA GLY A 48 3.35 6.85 -6.64
C GLY A 48 2.29 7.34 -5.63
N LEU A 49 2.35 8.62 -5.24
CA LEU A 49 1.43 9.22 -4.25
C LEU A 49 0.33 10.10 -4.88
N ASN A 50 0.14 9.99 -6.20
CA ASN A 50 -0.81 10.83 -6.94
C ASN A 50 -2.25 10.59 -6.46
N GLY A 51 -2.95 11.68 -6.14
CA GLY A 51 -4.34 11.64 -5.68
C GLY A 51 -4.51 11.28 -4.19
N CYS A 52 -3.42 11.06 -3.45
CA CYS A 52 -3.46 11.00 -1.99
C CYS A 52 -3.67 12.38 -1.36
N ASP A 53 -4.21 12.41 -0.14
CA ASP A 53 -4.15 13.61 0.69
C ASP A 53 -2.70 13.94 1.02
N ALA A 54 -2.27 15.16 0.72
CA ALA A 54 -0.87 15.56 0.86
C ALA A 54 -0.41 15.60 2.33
N ALA A 55 -1.29 16.00 3.25
CA ALA A 55 -0.94 16.08 4.66
C ALA A 55 -0.80 14.68 5.27
N GLU A 56 -1.69 13.76 4.93
CA GLU A 56 -1.57 12.36 5.37
C GLU A 56 -0.35 11.67 4.74
N ALA A 57 -0.08 11.89 3.46
CA ALA A 57 1.11 11.35 2.81
C ALA A 57 2.40 11.86 3.48
N ALA A 58 2.47 13.15 3.82
CA ALA A 58 3.61 13.73 4.53
C ALA A 58 3.80 13.10 5.93
N ARG A 59 2.71 12.81 6.66
CA ARG A 59 2.78 12.10 7.95
C ARG A 59 3.33 10.68 7.79
N CYS A 60 2.89 9.95 6.76
CA CYS A 60 3.38 8.60 6.49
C CYS A 60 4.88 8.59 6.17
N ILE A 61 5.36 9.55 5.39
CA ILE A 61 6.79 9.70 5.07
C ILE A 61 7.60 10.03 6.33
N ALA A 62 7.12 10.97 7.16
CA ALA A 62 7.79 11.32 8.41
C ALA A 62 7.82 10.14 9.40
N GLU A 63 6.79 9.30 9.42
CA GLU A 63 6.77 8.10 10.24
C GLU A 63 7.77 7.04 9.75
N ALA A 64 7.99 6.94 8.43
CA ALA A 64 8.92 5.99 7.84
C ALA A 64 10.39 6.23 8.21
N THR A 65 10.73 7.44 8.68
CA THR A 65 12.10 7.84 9.07
C THR A 65 12.36 7.75 10.56
N ARG A 66 11.38 7.31 11.36
CA ARG A 66 11.55 7.12 12.80
C ARG A 66 12.29 5.82 13.08
N ALA A 67 13.34 5.92 13.90
CA ALA A 67 14.15 4.79 14.35
C ALA A 67 13.40 3.83 15.27
#